data_AF-A0A1Y1W3T0-F1
#
_entry.id   AF-A0A1Y1W3T0-F1
#
_cell.length_a   1.000
_cell.length_b   1.000
_cell.length_c   1.000
_cell.angle_alpha   90.00
_cell.angle_beta   90.00
_cell.angle_gamma   90.00
#
_symmetry.space_group_name_H-M   'P 1'
#
loop_
_entity.id
_entity.type
_entity.pdbx_description
1 polymer ?
#
loop_
_entity_poly.entity_id
_entity_poly.type
_entity_poly.pdbx_seq_one_letter_code
_entity_poly.pdbx_strand_id
1 'polypeptide(L)'
;MSYLFISKLRNNPRNPAKKAKKDAQWKRHLKVPADRKFPAVDSSMLGKPGHTNSACDDDYYMQVYALNKPLCPDPAYAVEFALIRAEAVKLGWGDGSYETDYVEPDPDAKRIYDSDVDKIKAQTSAASKAAWLIPMVSEYVLRTVGNHYVFENEEAYKNPHIMMLKASKASDVIGLMSSGLLYYSVLHWAGYRKPYDVVGLHLDDAVVPKPLATRHSHLPPTAAVISLVDRAGKHMMANGFTYDRQLQIQRRNEAMVRKDPLKYHPYSIKKMALRMAPIARAFVAVVMPNSPLMRAAPLRKVADKRRIAFEEAKREFRTQLMVQ
;
A
#
# COMPACT_ATOMS: atom_id res chain seq x y z
N MET A 1 -14.80 22.87 38.77
CA MET A 1 -15.98 21.99 38.70
C MET A 1 -16.49 21.96 37.27
N SER A 2 -16.45 20.76 36.68
CA SER A 2 -17.44 20.19 35.76
C SER A 2 -17.69 20.85 34.39
N TYR A 3 -17.00 20.31 33.38
CA TYR A 3 -17.52 20.14 32.03
C TYR A 3 -18.73 19.20 32.06
N LEU A 4 -19.93 19.69 31.75
CA LEU A 4 -21.08 18.85 31.44
C LEU A 4 -22.13 19.67 30.69
N PHE A 5 -22.51 19.16 29.51
CA PHE A 5 -23.67 19.50 28.65
C PHE A 5 -23.36 20.00 27.23
N ILE A 6 -22.74 19.16 26.40
CA ILE A 6 -23.20 18.91 25.01
C ILE A 6 -22.94 17.43 24.66
N SER A 7 -23.68 16.50 25.28
CA SER A 7 -23.61 15.05 25.00
C SER A 7 -24.92 14.46 24.44
N LYS A 8 -25.86 15.28 23.93
CA LYS A 8 -27.20 14.79 23.53
C LYS A 8 -27.54 14.87 22.03
N LEU A 9 -26.57 14.91 21.12
CA LEU A 9 -26.85 14.77 19.68
C LEU A 9 -25.76 13.96 18.96
N ARG A 10 -25.90 12.61 18.95
CA ARG A 10 -25.57 11.69 17.83
C ARG A 10 -25.71 10.21 18.24
N ASN A 11 -26.83 9.82 18.83
CA ASN A 11 -27.28 8.43 18.76
C ASN A 11 -28.03 8.23 17.44
N ASN A 12 -27.26 8.09 16.35
CA ASN A 12 -27.78 7.55 15.10
C ASN A 12 -27.69 6.02 15.22
N PRO A 13 -28.80 5.26 15.13
CA PRO A 13 -28.76 3.81 15.24
C PRO A 13 -27.73 3.26 14.25
N ARG A 14 -26.71 2.59 14.80
CA ARG A 14 -25.55 2.10 14.05
C ARG A 14 -26.04 1.24 12.89
N ASN A 15 -25.87 1.72 11.66
CA ASN A 15 -26.12 0.94 10.46
C ASN A 15 -25.34 -0.40 10.60
N PRO A 16 -26.01 -1.55 10.65
CA PRO A 16 -25.37 -2.84 10.88
C PRO A 16 -24.31 -3.16 9.82
N ALA A 17 -24.45 -2.67 8.59
CA ALA A 17 -23.43 -2.79 7.56
C ALA A 17 -22.16 -1.98 7.86
N LYS A 18 -22.29 -0.80 8.49
CA LYS A 18 -21.12 -0.01 8.94
C LYS A 18 -20.45 -0.64 10.15
N LYS A 19 -21.22 -1.24 11.07
CA LYS A 19 -20.68 -1.98 12.23
C LYS A 19 -19.95 -3.24 11.76
N ALA A 20 -20.57 -4.06 10.90
CA ALA A 20 -19.95 -5.25 10.32
C ALA A 20 -18.69 -4.93 9.51
N LYS A 21 -18.68 -3.83 8.75
CA LYS A 21 -17.48 -3.38 8.02
C LYS A 21 -16.35 -2.93 8.94
N LYS A 22 -16.68 -2.31 10.08
CA LYS A 22 -15.72 -1.93 11.12
C LYS A 22 -15.19 -3.15 11.87
N ASP A 23 -16.07 -4.09 12.24
CA ASP A 23 -15.71 -5.35 12.91
C ASP A 23 -14.86 -6.26 12.00
N ALA A 24 -15.08 -6.24 10.68
CA ALA A 24 -14.26 -6.91 9.68
C ALA A 24 -12.91 -6.20 9.39
N GLN A 25 -12.74 -4.96 9.83
CA GLN A 25 -11.51 -4.18 9.70
C GLN A 25 -10.53 -4.51 10.85
N TRP A 26 -11.03 -4.60 12.10
CA TRP A 26 -10.21 -4.97 13.28
C TRP A 26 -9.57 -6.36 13.17
N LYS A 27 -10.25 -7.33 12.53
CA LYS A 27 -9.69 -8.68 12.31
C LYS A 27 -8.47 -8.70 11.38
N ARG A 28 -8.18 -7.59 10.68
CA ARG A 28 -7.04 -7.48 9.76
C ARG A 28 -5.79 -6.92 10.41
N HIS A 29 -5.93 -6.26 11.55
CA HIS A 29 -4.81 -5.67 12.26
C HIS A 29 -3.88 -6.76 12.79
N LEU A 30 -2.59 -6.45 12.85
CA LEU A 30 -1.63 -7.26 13.59
C LEU A 30 -1.84 -7.03 15.08
N LYS A 31 -1.99 -8.10 15.85
CA LYS A 31 -1.95 -8.00 17.31
C LYS A 31 -0.53 -8.22 17.83
N VAL A 32 -0.08 -7.35 18.71
CA VAL A 32 1.21 -7.45 19.39
C VAL A 32 1.04 -7.25 20.89
N PRO A 33 1.90 -7.84 21.73
CA PRO A 33 1.80 -7.70 23.18
C PRO A 33 2.12 -6.25 23.61
N ALA A 34 1.25 -5.66 24.45
CA ALA A 34 1.31 -4.25 24.87
C ALA A 34 2.35 -3.96 25.96
N ASP A 35 2.79 -4.98 26.69
CA ASP A 35 3.83 -4.91 27.72
C ASP A 35 5.24 -4.74 27.13
N ARG A 36 5.38 -4.82 25.80
CA ARG A 36 6.66 -4.85 25.09
C ARG A 36 6.67 -3.91 23.90
N LYS A 37 7.86 -3.43 23.57
CA LYS A 37 8.08 -2.65 22.35
C LYS A 37 8.08 -3.58 21.15
N PHE A 38 7.69 -3.06 19.99
CA PHE A 38 7.85 -3.77 18.73
C PHE A 38 9.36 -4.06 18.48
N PRO A 39 9.74 -5.27 18.06
CA PRO A 39 11.12 -5.64 17.80
C PRO A 39 11.77 -4.71 16.76
N ALA A 40 12.83 -4.01 17.16
CA ALA A 40 13.61 -3.22 16.24
C ALA A 40 14.37 -4.14 15.28
N VAL A 41 14.34 -3.84 13.97
CA VAL A 41 15.13 -4.55 12.96
C VAL A 41 16.11 -3.56 12.36
N ASP A 42 17.39 -3.93 12.29
CA ASP A 42 18.39 -3.14 11.61
C ASP A 42 17.98 -2.94 10.13
N SER A 43 18.10 -1.71 9.64
CA SER A 43 17.80 -1.36 8.25
C SER A 43 18.53 -2.23 7.22
N SER A 44 19.73 -2.75 7.54
CA SER A 44 20.51 -3.64 6.68
C SER A 44 19.98 -5.08 6.62
N MET A 45 19.13 -5.46 7.58
CA MET A 45 18.54 -6.79 7.74
C MET A 45 17.02 -6.81 7.52
N LEU A 46 16.40 -5.64 7.43
CA LEU A 46 14.96 -5.47 7.25
C LEU A 46 14.47 -6.19 5.99
N GLY A 47 13.52 -7.12 6.15
CA GLY A 47 13.00 -7.88 5.01
C GLY A 47 14.02 -8.79 4.33
N LYS A 48 15.10 -9.24 5.00
CA LYS A 48 15.97 -10.32 4.50
C LYS A 48 15.43 -11.71 4.89
N PRO A 49 15.15 -12.61 3.94
CA PRO A 49 14.75 -13.98 4.24
C PRO A 49 15.78 -14.69 5.11
N GLY A 50 15.33 -15.46 6.10
CA GLY A 50 16.20 -16.27 6.95
C GLY A 50 17.00 -15.49 8.00
N HIS A 51 16.83 -14.17 8.11
CA HIS A 51 17.43 -13.42 9.21
C HIS A 51 16.73 -13.74 10.54
N THR A 52 17.51 -14.12 11.53
CA THR A 52 17.08 -14.19 12.92
C THR A 52 17.19 -12.80 13.54
N ASN A 53 16.06 -12.08 13.60
CA ASN A 53 15.99 -10.86 14.37
C ASN A 53 16.06 -11.21 15.87
N SER A 54 17.24 -11.07 16.47
CA SER A 54 17.46 -11.35 17.90
C SER A 54 16.64 -10.45 18.83
N ALA A 55 16.09 -9.33 18.33
CA ALA A 55 15.18 -8.48 19.10
C ALA A 55 13.74 -9.03 19.13
N CYS A 56 13.40 -10.01 18.29
CA CYS A 56 12.17 -10.79 18.38
C CYS A 56 12.51 -12.13 19.04
N ASP A 57 12.58 -12.12 20.37
CA ASP A 57 12.84 -13.32 21.15
C ASP A 57 11.71 -14.35 21.03
N ASP A 58 11.99 -15.59 21.46
CA ASP A 58 11.04 -16.70 21.35
C ASP A 58 9.71 -16.41 22.07
N ASP A 59 9.76 -15.69 23.19
CA ASP A 59 8.56 -15.36 23.96
C ASP A 59 7.69 -14.33 23.23
N TYR A 60 8.29 -13.28 22.65
CA TYR A 60 7.59 -12.34 21.79
C TYR A 60 6.99 -13.03 20.56
N TYR A 61 7.73 -13.96 19.96
CA TYR A 61 7.26 -14.75 18.83
C TYR A 61 6.04 -15.60 19.20
N MET A 62 6.08 -16.29 20.34
CA MET A 62 4.95 -17.06 20.87
C MET A 62 3.74 -16.18 21.17
N GLN A 63 3.94 -14.99 21.74
CA GLN A 63 2.89 -14.03 22.00
C GLN A 63 2.19 -13.57 20.70
N VAL A 64 2.98 -13.15 19.70
CA VAL A 64 2.41 -12.76 18.40
C VAL A 64 1.67 -13.94 17.76
N TYR A 65 2.23 -15.14 17.80
CA TYR A 65 1.56 -16.34 17.31
C TYR A 65 0.20 -16.56 17.98
N ALA A 66 0.18 -16.61 19.31
CA ALA A 66 -1.02 -16.89 20.10
C ALA A 66 -2.11 -15.82 19.91
N LEU A 67 -1.74 -14.53 19.95
CA LEU A 67 -2.67 -13.41 19.79
C LEU A 67 -3.32 -13.36 18.40
N ASN A 68 -2.62 -13.85 17.37
CA ASN A 68 -3.08 -13.78 15.99
C ASN A 68 -3.76 -15.06 15.48
N LYS A 69 -3.52 -16.24 16.10
CA LYS A 69 -4.17 -17.50 15.72
C LYS A 69 -5.70 -17.42 15.71
N PRO A 70 -6.39 -16.84 16.71
CA PRO A 70 -7.85 -16.72 16.71
C PRO A 70 -8.42 -15.72 15.68
N LEU A 71 -7.56 -14.93 15.04
CA LEU A 71 -7.99 -13.96 14.03
C LEU A 71 -8.19 -14.57 12.65
N CYS A 72 -7.72 -15.81 12.44
CA CYS A 72 -7.86 -16.47 11.16
C CYS A 72 -9.35 -16.65 10.81
N PRO A 73 -9.82 -16.12 9.66
CA PRO A 73 -11.21 -16.30 9.24
C PRO A 73 -11.61 -17.75 8.95
N ASP A 74 -10.62 -18.60 8.64
CA ASP A 74 -10.80 -20.01 8.35
C ASP A 74 -9.95 -20.84 9.34
N PRO A 75 -10.58 -21.47 10.35
CA PRO A 75 -9.87 -22.23 11.37
C PRO A 75 -8.96 -23.35 10.83
N ALA A 76 -9.23 -23.85 9.62
CA ALA A 76 -8.39 -24.87 8.99
C ALA A 76 -6.95 -24.39 8.72
N TYR A 77 -6.76 -23.07 8.56
CA TYR A 77 -5.46 -22.44 8.28
C TYR A 77 -4.93 -21.61 9.46
N ALA A 78 -5.48 -21.78 10.67
CA ALA A 78 -5.18 -20.90 11.81
C ALA A 78 -3.69 -20.93 12.22
N VAL A 79 -3.05 -22.10 12.09
CA VAL A 79 -1.62 -22.29 12.42
C VAL A 79 -0.76 -21.53 11.41
N GLU A 80 -0.97 -21.78 10.12
CA GLU A 80 -0.24 -21.13 9.02
C GLU A 80 -0.45 -19.61 9.06
N PHE A 81 -1.67 -19.16 9.34
CA PHE A 81 -2.01 -17.75 9.48
C PHE A 81 -1.22 -17.06 10.60
N ALA A 82 -1.21 -17.64 11.80
CA ALA A 82 -0.47 -17.10 12.93
C ALA A 82 1.03 -17.14 12.69
N LEU A 83 1.54 -18.23 12.10
CA LEU A 83 2.94 -18.45 11.83
C LEU A 83 3.50 -17.43 10.84
N ILE A 84 2.79 -17.17 9.73
CA ILE A 84 3.19 -16.16 8.75
C ILE A 84 3.22 -14.76 9.38
N ARG A 85 2.26 -14.43 10.24
CA ARG A 85 2.24 -13.13 10.94
C ARG A 85 3.43 -12.97 11.90
N ALA A 86 3.75 -14.02 12.66
CA ALA A 86 4.91 -14.02 13.56
C ALA A 86 6.24 -13.91 12.78
N GLU A 87 6.38 -14.65 11.68
CA GLU A 87 7.54 -14.52 10.77
C GLU A 87 7.62 -13.12 10.14
N ALA A 88 6.49 -12.51 9.80
CA ALA A 88 6.47 -11.15 9.28
C ALA A 88 6.90 -10.09 10.29
N VAL A 89 6.60 -10.30 11.58
CA VAL A 89 7.11 -9.46 12.67
C VAL A 89 8.62 -9.61 12.81
N LYS A 90 9.17 -10.83 12.73
CA LYS A 90 10.63 -11.06 12.73
C LYS A 90 11.33 -10.30 11.61
N LEU A 91 10.72 -10.24 10.43
CA LEU A 91 11.23 -9.49 9.28
C LEU A 91 11.08 -7.96 9.39
N GLY A 92 10.42 -7.46 10.44
CA GLY A 92 10.28 -6.03 10.71
C GLY A 92 9.15 -5.34 9.95
N TRP A 93 8.18 -6.08 9.42
CA TRP A 93 7.09 -5.51 8.62
C TRP A 93 6.10 -4.65 9.43
N GLY A 94 6.02 -4.83 10.75
CA GLY A 94 5.02 -4.16 11.60
C GLY A 94 5.45 -2.81 12.19
N ASP A 95 6.73 -2.49 12.14
CA ASP A 95 7.25 -1.24 12.71
C ASP A 95 6.74 -0.01 11.93
N GLY A 96 5.92 0.81 12.59
CA GLY A 96 5.31 2.02 12.04
C GLY A 96 4.03 1.79 11.22
N SER A 97 3.48 0.56 11.20
CA SER A 97 2.19 0.30 10.56
C SER A 97 1.02 0.91 11.35
N TYR A 98 0.10 1.59 10.65
CA TYR A 98 -1.15 2.11 11.23
C TYR A 98 -2.18 1.02 11.60
N GLU A 99 -1.92 -0.23 11.25
CA GLU A 99 -2.82 -1.38 11.44
C GLU A 99 -2.24 -2.39 12.45
N THR A 100 -1.52 -1.90 13.46
CA THR A 100 -1.02 -2.69 14.59
C THR A 100 -1.77 -2.33 15.86
N ASP A 101 -2.35 -3.32 16.52
CA ASP A 101 -3.06 -3.19 17.79
C ASP A 101 -2.20 -3.78 18.92
N TYR A 102 -1.85 -2.95 19.88
CA TYR A 102 -1.21 -3.38 21.12
C TYR A 102 -2.29 -3.90 22.07
N VAL A 103 -2.18 -5.16 22.46
CA VAL A 103 -3.17 -5.85 23.30
C VAL A 103 -2.50 -6.52 24.49
N GLU A 104 -3.27 -6.81 25.53
CA GLU A 104 -2.78 -7.58 26.68
C GLU A 104 -2.14 -8.90 26.21
N PRO A 105 -0.96 -9.28 26.75
CA PRO A 105 -0.33 -10.56 26.47
C PRO A 105 -1.26 -11.74 26.73
N ASP A 106 -1.12 -12.79 25.94
CA ASP A 106 -1.85 -14.03 26.15
C ASP A 106 -1.13 -14.85 27.24
N PRO A 107 -1.78 -15.14 28.39
CA PRO A 107 -1.15 -15.91 29.46
C PRO A 107 -0.88 -17.37 29.07
N ASP A 108 -1.57 -17.88 28.06
CA ASP A 108 -1.45 -19.24 27.53
C ASP A 108 -0.57 -19.32 26.28
N ALA A 109 0.12 -18.24 25.89
CA ALA A 109 0.85 -18.18 24.61
C ALA A 109 1.78 -19.38 24.37
N LYS A 110 2.58 -19.73 25.38
CA LYS A 110 3.49 -20.88 25.31
C LYS A 110 2.72 -22.19 25.11
N ARG A 111 1.65 -22.41 25.88
CA ARG A 111 0.82 -23.62 25.79
C ARG A 111 0.16 -23.75 24.41
N ILE A 112 -0.35 -22.63 23.88
CA ILE A 112 -0.94 -22.57 22.53
C ILE A 112 0.11 -22.92 21.49
N TYR A 113 1.30 -22.33 21.57
CA TYR A 113 2.41 -22.62 20.65
C TYR A 113 2.85 -24.08 20.71
N ASP A 114 3.10 -24.61 21.91
CA ASP A 114 3.53 -25.99 22.13
C ASP A 114 2.50 -26.99 21.58
N SER A 115 1.20 -26.67 21.66
CA SER A 115 0.14 -27.53 21.13
C SER A 115 0.17 -27.71 19.60
N ASP A 116 0.80 -26.78 18.87
CA ASP A 116 0.94 -26.82 17.41
C ASP A 116 2.37 -27.12 16.95
N VAL A 117 3.29 -27.48 17.86
CA VAL A 117 4.74 -27.50 17.59
C VAL A 117 5.13 -28.34 16.38
N ASP A 118 4.48 -29.48 16.16
CA ASP A 118 4.77 -30.37 15.03
C ASP A 118 4.36 -29.73 13.69
N LYS A 119 3.19 -29.07 13.66
CA LYS A 119 2.74 -28.31 12.49
C LYS A 119 3.64 -27.10 12.24
N ILE A 120 4.03 -26.40 13.31
CA ILE A 120 4.95 -25.26 13.22
C ILE A 120 6.25 -25.72 12.56
N LYS A 121 6.91 -26.77 13.10
CA LYS A 121 8.14 -27.33 12.51
C LYS A 121 7.99 -27.69 11.04
N ALA A 122 6.86 -28.28 10.65
CA ALA A 122 6.60 -28.64 9.26
C ALA A 122 6.41 -27.42 8.33
N GLN A 123 5.84 -26.33 8.84
CA GLN A 123 5.41 -25.19 8.02
C GLN A 123 6.28 -23.94 8.13
N THR A 124 7.20 -23.84 9.11
CA THR A 124 8.01 -22.62 9.35
C THR A 124 8.74 -22.14 8.10
N SER A 125 9.35 -23.05 7.33
CA SER A 125 10.08 -22.69 6.10
C SER A 125 9.16 -22.03 5.05
N ALA A 126 7.98 -22.63 4.81
CA ALA A 126 6.99 -22.08 3.88
C ALA A 126 6.40 -20.77 4.40
N ALA A 127 6.11 -20.68 5.70
CA ALA A 127 5.59 -19.48 6.33
C ALA A 127 6.58 -18.31 6.28
N SER A 128 7.87 -18.56 6.50
CA SER A 128 8.92 -17.53 6.41
C SER A 128 9.07 -17.00 4.98
N LYS A 129 9.04 -17.89 3.98
CA LYS A 129 9.01 -17.50 2.56
C LYS A 129 7.78 -16.65 2.23
N ALA A 130 6.61 -17.04 2.72
CA ALA A 130 5.36 -16.30 2.52
C ALA A 130 5.39 -14.91 3.17
N ALA A 131 5.89 -14.84 4.41
CA ALA A 131 6.06 -13.61 5.18
C ALA A 131 6.94 -12.57 4.47
N TRP A 132 7.90 -13.03 3.67
CA TRP A 132 8.73 -12.18 2.84
C TRP A 132 8.09 -11.85 1.47
N LEU A 133 7.59 -12.88 0.78
CA LEU A 133 7.16 -12.75 -0.62
C LEU A 133 5.89 -11.91 -0.78
N ILE A 134 4.92 -12.06 0.12
CA ILE A 134 3.61 -11.40 -0.02
C ILE A 134 3.74 -9.86 0.06
N PRO A 135 4.50 -9.28 1.02
CA PRO A 135 4.77 -7.84 1.00
C PRO A 135 5.48 -7.36 -0.29
N MET A 136 6.41 -8.15 -0.84
CA MET A 136 7.08 -7.84 -2.12
C MET A 136 6.13 -7.88 -3.32
N VAL A 137 5.22 -8.87 -3.35
CA VAL A 137 4.13 -8.95 -4.33
C VAL A 137 3.24 -7.71 -4.23
N SER A 138 2.98 -7.24 -3.01
CA SER A 138 2.14 -6.07 -2.75
C SER A 138 2.77 -4.78 -3.27
N GLU A 139 4.08 -4.63 -3.06
CA GLU A 139 4.90 -3.57 -3.63
C GLU A 139 4.86 -3.58 -5.17
N TYR A 140 5.08 -4.75 -5.78
CA TYR A 140 5.07 -4.87 -7.24
C TYR A 140 3.71 -4.53 -7.85
N VAL A 141 2.62 -5.00 -7.23
CA VAL A 141 1.26 -4.66 -7.68
C VAL A 141 1.01 -3.16 -7.55
N LEU A 142 1.45 -2.53 -6.45
CA LEU A 142 1.38 -1.08 -6.31
C LEU A 142 2.11 -0.36 -7.45
N ARG A 143 3.31 -0.81 -7.84
CA ARG A 143 4.07 -0.22 -8.95
C ARG A 143 3.48 -0.46 -10.32
N THR A 144 2.72 -1.53 -10.50
CA THR A 144 2.15 -1.89 -11.81
C THR A 144 0.76 -1.32 -12.02
N VAL A 145 -0.08 -1.34 -10.98
CA VAL A 145 -1.48 -0.94 -11.04
C VAL A 145 -1.71 0.44 -10.43
N GLY A 146 -0.85 0.88 -9.50
CA GLY A 146 -0.92 2.17 -8.84
C GLY A 146 -1.63 2.13 -7.49
N ASN A 147 -1.83 3.32 -6.90
CA ASN A 147 -2.32 3.46 -5.53
C ASN A 147 -3.83 3.15 -5.44
N HIS A 148 -4.15 1.86 -5.25
CA HIS A 148 -5.49 1.31 -5.05
C HIS A 148 -5.70 0.74 -3.65
N TYR A 149 -4.76 0.98 -2.73
CA TYR A 149 -4.84 0.54 -1.33
C TYR A 149 -6.04 1.13 -0.55
N VAL A 150 -6.80 2.05 -1.15
CA VAL A 150 -8.00 2.61 -0.52
C VAL A 150 -9.18 1.65 -0.68
N PHE A 151 -9.82 1.28 0.43
CA PHE A 151 -11.00 0.40 0.56
C PHE A 151 -12.16 0.67 -0.41
N GLU A 152 -12.20 1.82 -1.09
CA GLU A 152 -13.24 2.19 -2.04
C GLU A 152 -13.13 1.45 -3.38
N ASN A 153 -11.97 0.89 -3.73
CA ASN A 153 -11.80 0.07 -4.93
C ASN A 153 -10.91 -1.15 -4.66
N GLU A 154 -11.31 -1.85 -3.61
CA GLU A 154 -10.61 -3.02 -3.06
C GLU A 154 -10.45 -4.15 -4.10
N GLU A 155 -11.42 -4.33 -4.99
CA GLU A 155 -11.40 -5.38 -6.00
C GLU A 155 -10.38 -5.11 -7.12
N ALA A 156 -10.23 -3.85 -7.55
CA ALA A 156 -9.19 -3.43 -8.49
C ALA A 156 -7.77 -3.61 -7.92
N TYR A 157 -7.64 -3.72 -6.60
CA TYR A 157 -6.38 -4.00 -5.93
C TYR A 157 -6.19 -5.50 -5.67
N LYS A 158 -7.21 -6.23 -5.20
CA LYS A 158 -7.15 -7.67 -4.88
C LYS A 158 -6.81 -8.55 -6.08
N ASN A 159 -7.50 -8.36 -7.21
CA ASN A 159 -7.41 -9.28 -8.35
C ASN A 159 -5.98 -9.42 -8.91
N PRO A 160 -5.22 -8.32 -9.12
CA PRO A 160 -3.83 -8.42 -9.54
C PRO A 160 -2.92 -9.22 -8.59
N HIS A 161 -3.11 -9.11 -7.26
CA HIS A 161 -2.32 -9.90 -6.29
C HIS A 161 -2.63 -11.39 -6.42
N ILE A 162 -3.92 -11.74 -6.44
CA ILE A 162 -4.36 -13.13 -6.58
C ILE A 162 -3.83 -13.72 -7.89
N MET A 163 -3.94 -12.98 -8.99
CA MET A 163 -3.40 -13.39 -10.28
C MET A 163 -1.88 -13.54 -10.22
N MET A 164 -1.16 -12.62 -9.58
CA MET A 164 0.28 -12.69 -9.50
C MET A 164 0.76 -13.84 -8.62
N LEU A 165 0.12 -14.10 -7.48
CA LEU A 165 0.41 -15.27 -6.66
C LEU A 165 0.19 -16.57 -7.45
N LYS A 166 -0.95 -16.68 -8.16
CA LYS A 166 -1.28 -17.85 -9.01
C LYS A 166 -0.33 -18.02 -10.21
N ALA A 167 0.10 -16.92 -10.84
CA ALA A 167 0.93 -16.94 -12.03
C ALA A 167 2.44 -16.98 -11.73
N SER A 168 2.85 -16.56 -10.53
CA SER A 168 4.24 -16.63 -10.09
C SER A 168 4.62 -18.07 -9.78
N LYS A 169 5.88 -18.45 -10.04
CA LYS A 169 6.47 -19.72 -9.58
C LYS A 169 6.68 -19.76 -8.05
N ALA A 170 5.83 -19.08 -7.28
CA ALA A 170 5.79 -19.18 -5.83
C ALA A 170 5.18 -20.52 -5.39
N SER A 171 5.52 -21.62 -6.07
CA SER A 171 5.06 -22.98 -5.79
C SER A 171 5.23 -23.33 -4.32
N ASP A 172 6.30 -22.81 -3.70
CA ASP A 172 6.65 -23.04 -2.30
C ASP A 172 5.65 -22.42 -1.30
N VAL A 173 4.79 -21.50 -1.75
CA VAL A 173 3.74 -20.85 -0.95
C VAL A 173 2.34 -21.22 -1.47
N ILE A 174 2.24 -21.76 -2.70
CA ILE A 174 1.00 -22.28 -3.27
C ILE A 174 0.60 -23.55 -2.50
N GLY A 175 -0.61 -23.56 -1.96
CA GLY A 175 -1.13 -24.68 -1.16
C GLY A 175 -0.98 -24.47 0.35
N LEU A 176 -0.19 -23.50 0.81
CA LEU A 176 -0.09 -23.16 2.24
C LEU A 176 -1.43 -22.64 2.79
N MET A 177 -2.12 -21.81 2.02
CA MET A 177 -3.53 -21.44 2.23
C MET A 177 -4.12 -20.82 0.95
N SER A 178 -5.42 -20.50 0.97
CA SER A 178 -6.05 -19.83 -0.17
C SER A 178 -5.42 -18.45 -0.45
N SER A 179 -5.30 -18.08 -1.73
CA SER A 179 -4.72 -16.78 -2.13
C SER A 179 -5.47 -15.58 -1.53
N GLY A 180 -6.77 -15.74 -1.29
CA GLY A 180 -7.57 -14.75 -0.59
C GLY A 180 -7.08 -14.52 0.84
N LEU A 181 -6.86 -15.59 1.61
CA LEU A 181 -6.35 -15.50 2.98
C LEU A 181 -4.92 -14.93 3.03
N LEU A 182 -3.99 -15.48 2.22
CA LEU A 182 -2.59 -15.05 2.17
C LEU A 182 -2.47 -13.53 2.04
N TYR A 183 -3.21 -12.97 1.08
CA TYR A 183 -3.07 -11.55 0.75
C TYR A 183 -3.96 -10.64 1.60
N TYR A 184 -5.24 -10.98 1.74
CA TYR A 184 -6.22 -10.05 2.28
C TYR A 184 -6.33 -10.08 3.80
N SER A 185 -5.93 -11.18 4.42
CA SER A 185 -6.14 -11.41 5.85
C SER A 185 -4.84 -11.58 6.60
N VAL A 186 -3.86 -12.33 6.08
CA VAL A 186 -2.64 -12.62 6.84
C VAL A 186 -1.75 -11.38 6.97
N LEU A 187 -1.42 -10.69 5.87
CA LEU A 187 -0.40 -9.62 5.84
C LEU A 187 -0.90 -8.28 5.31
N HIS A 188 -2.22 -8.08 5.24
CA HIS A 188 -2.77 -6.79 4.83
C HIS A 188 -2.22 -5.63 5.68
N TRP A 189 -2.10 -5.84 7.00
CA TRP A 189 -1.57 -4.87 7.96
C TRP A 189 -0.14 -4.39 7.70
N ALA A 190 0.69 -5.17 6.97
CA ALA A 190 2.06 -4.74 6.64
C ALA A 190 2.05 -3.55 5.66
N GLY A 191 0.93 -3.37 4.95
CA GLY A 191 0.79 -2.33 3.94
C GLY A 191 1.82 -2.45 2.83
N TYR A 192 2.10 -1.33 2.18
CA TYR A 192 3.01 -1.27 1.03
C TYR A 192 4.20 -0.32 1.24
N ARG A 193 4.17 0.52 2.29
CA ARG A 193 5.21 1.53 2.53
C ARG A 193 6.52 0.89 2.96
N LYS A 194 6.50 0.05 4.00
CA LYS A 194 7.72 -0.61 4.48
C LYS A 194 8.36 -1.48 3.37
N PRO A 195 7.61 -2.28 2.59
CA PRO A 195 8.16 -2.96 1.41
C PRO A 195 8.82 -2.03 0.39
N TYR A 196 8.22 -0.86 0.10
CA TYR A 196 8.82 0.12 -0.81
C TYR A 196 10.18 0.61 -0.31
N ASP A 197 10.29 0.92 0.99
CA ASP A 197 11.54 1.39 1.60
C ASP A 197 12.60 0.27 1.58
N VAL A 198 12.21 -0.97 1.91
CA VAL A 198 13.09 -2.15 1.87
C VAL A 198 13.66 -2.41 0.47
N VAL A 199 12.83 -2.33 -0.57
CA VAL A 199 13.31 -2.48 -1.96
C VAL A 199 14.38 -1.43 -2.27
N GLY A 200 14.22 -0.19 -1.77
CA GLY A 200 15.19 0.89 -1.94
C GLY A 200 16.50 0.66 -1.19
N LEU A 201 16.43 0.13 0.03
CA LEU A 201 17.60 -0.17 0.87
C LEU A 201 18.46 -1.32 0.31
N HIS A 202 17.86 -2.21 -0.47
CA HIS A 202 18.50 -3.45 -0.93
C HIS A 202 18.53 -3.58 -2.46
N LEU A 203 18.55 -2.47 -3.21
CA LEU A 203 18.51 -2.51 -4.68
C LEU A 203 19.61 -3.33 -5.33
N ASP A 204 20.81 -3.28 -4.74
CA ASP A 204 21.99 -3.97 -5.25
C ASP A 204 22.13 -5.39 -4.66
N ASP A 205 21.24 -5.78 -3.75
CA ASP A 205 21.27 -7.09 -3.10
C ASP A 205 20.49 -8.12 -3.93
N ALA A 206 21.03 -9.33 -4.04
CA ALA A 206 20.41 -10.45 -4.75
C ALA A 206 19.06 -10.86 -4.15
N VAL A 207 18.78 -10.44 -2.91
CA VAL A 207 17.52 -10.68 -2.23
C VAL A 207 16.34 -9.98 -2.93
N VAL A 208 16.53 -8.81 -3.55
CA VAL A 208 15.44 -8.10 -4.21
C VAL A 208 15.20 -8.69 -5.60
N PRO A 209 13.97 -9.12 -5.93
CA PRO A 209 13.66 -9.63 -7.25
C PRO A 209 13.98 -8.61 -8.34
N LYS A 210 14.71 -9.01 -9.40
CA LYS A 210 15.08 -8.12 -10.52
C LYS A 210 13.91 -7.27 -11.06
N PRO A 211 12.68 -7.82 -11.26
CA PRO A 211 11.55 -7.00 -11.74
C PRO A 211 11.17 -5.87 -10.79
N LEU A 212 11.37 -6.03 -9.48
CA LEU A 212 11.17 -4.99 -8.47
C LEU A 212 12.29 -3.97 -8.51
N ALA A 213 13.55 -4.41 -8.54
CA ALA A 213 14.72 -3.53 -8.63
C ALA A 213 14.64 -2.62 -9.87
N THR A 214 14.36 -3.18 -11.06
CA THR A 214 14.19 -2.42 -12.30
C THR A 214 13.08 -1.38 -12.22
N ARG A 215 12.02 -1.67 -11.45
CA ARG A 215 10.87 -0.77 -11.27
C ARG A 215 11.04 0.20 -10.11
N HIS A 216 12.08 0.08 -9.28
CA HIS A 216 12.22 0.91 -8.10
C HIS A 216 12.33 2.41 -8.44
N SER A 217 13.07 2.73 -9.51
CA SER A 217 13.21 4.08 -10.06
C SER A 217 11.93 4.62 -10.71
N HIS A 218 10.95 3.76 -10.98
CA HIS A 218 9.68 4.14 -11.57
C HIS A 218 8.66 4.49 -10.49
N LEU A 219 8.13 5.72 -10.55
CA LEU A 219 7.01 6.12 -9.71
C LEU A 219 5.78 5.24 -10.01
N PRO A 220 5.00 4.84 -8.99
CA PRO A 220 3.72 4.19 -9.22
C PRO A 220 2.85 4.98 -10.19
N PRO A 221 2.03 4.35 -11.06
CA PRO A 221 1.27 5.02 -12.12
C PRO A 221 0.50 6.26 -11.65
N THR A 222 -0.12 6.20 -10.47
CA THR A 222 -0.83 7.34 -9.86
C THR A 222 0.11 8.50 -9.53
N ALA A 223 1.26 8.22 -8.90
CA ALA A 223 2.25 9.23 -8.55
C ALA A 223 2.94 9.81 -9.80
N ALA A 224 3.17 8.98 -10.81
CA ALA A 224 3.69 9.42 -12.11
C ALA A 224 2.74 10.42 -12.78
N VAL A 225 1.43 10.14 -12.80
CA VAL A 225 0.42 11.07 -13.37
C VAL A 225 0.41 12.38 -12.58
N ILE A 226 0.42 12.34 -11.24
CA ILE A 226 0.47 13.56 -10.41
C ILE A 226 1.70 14.40 -10.73
N SER A 227 2.89 13.79 -10.76
CA SER A 227 4.16 14.46 -11.08
C SER A 227 4.21 15.05 -12.49
N LEU A 228 3.64 14.35 -13.48
CA LEU A 228 3.64 14.81 -14.87
C LEU A 228 2.65 15.95 -15.09
N VAL A 229 1.46 15.88 -14.47
CA VAL A 229 0.49 16.98 -14.45
C VAL A 229 1.08 18.22 -13.77
N ASP A 230 1.87 18.04 -12.71
CA ASP A 230 2.60 19.13 -12.06
C ASP A 230 3.62 19.81 -12.95
N ARG A 231 4.50 19.02 -13.58
CA ARG A 231 5.46 19.57 -14.54
C ARG A 231 4.78 20.32 -15.68
N ALA A 232 3.71 19.76 -16.25
CA ALA A 232 2.94 20.44 -17.29
C ALA A 232 2.32 21.74 -16.79
N GLY A 233 1.72 21.75 -15.59
CA GLY A 233 1.15 22.95 -14.98
C GLY A 233 2.17 24.07 -14.74
N LYS A 234 3.41 23.73 -14.34
CA LYS A 234 4.52 24.70 -14.25
C LYS A 234 4.88 25.31 -15.60
N HIS A 235 4.96 24.50 -16.65
CA HIS A 235 5.20 25.01 -18.00
C HIS A 235 4.04 25.86 -18.52
N MET A 236 2.79 25.50 -18.24
CA MET A 236 1.62 26.32 -18.60
C MET A 236 1.75 27.74 -18.03
N MET A 237 2.02 27.86 -16.72
CA MET A 237 2.22 29.16 -16.07
C MET A 237 3.37 29.95 -16.69
N ALA A 238 4.51 29.29 -16.93
CA ALA A 238 5.67 29.95 -17.54
C ALA A 238 5.39 30.46 -18.97
N ASN A 239 4.41 29.87 -19.67
CA ASN A 239 3.97 30.30 -20.99
C ASN A 239 2.72 31.21 -20.94
N GLY A 240 2.42 31.82 -19.79
CA GLY A 240 1.32 32.79 -19.65
C GLY A 240 -0.09 32.19 -19.63
N PHE A 241 -0.23 30.86 -19.58
CA PHE A 241 -1.53 30.22 -19.45
C PHE A 241 -1.97 30.18 -17.98
N THR A 242 -3.01 30.94 -17.63
CA THR A 242 -3.65 30.89 -16.30
C THR A 242 -4.78 29.87 -16.25
N TYR A 243 -4.73 28.96 -15.28
CA TYR A 243 -5.81 28.01 -14.98
C TYR A 243 -6.10 28.02 -13.47
N ASP A 244 -6.60 29.15 -12.99
CA ASP A 244 -6.50 29.60 -11.58
C ASP A 244 -7.14 28.69 -10.53
N ARG A 245 -8.15 27.89 -10.88
CA ARG A 245 -8.83 27.04 -9.89
C ARG A 245 -8.12 25.72 -9.60
N GLN A 246 -7.33 25.20 -10.55
CA GLN A 246 -6.67 23.90 -10.40
C GLN A 246 -5.23 24.04 -9.90
N LEU A 247 -4.57 25.16 -10.21
CA LEU A 247 -3.21 25.50 -9.75
C LEU A 247 -3.11 25.74 -8.25
N GLN A 248 -4.08 26.41 -7.61
CA GLN A 248 -4.10 26.55 -6.14
C GLN A 248 -4.22 25.21 -5.42
N ILE A 249 -5.03 24.29 -5.96
CA ILE A 249 -5.20 22.96 -5.39
C ILE A 249 -3.93 22.12 -5.63
N GLN A 250 -3.26 22.31 -6.77
CA GLN A 250 -2.02 21.62 -7.13
C GLN A 250 -0.84 22.05 -6.27
N ARG A 251 -0.64 23.35 -6.03
CA ARG A 251 0.43 23.87 -5.14
C ARG A 251 0.26 23.39 -3.69
N ARG A 252 -0.98 23.35 -3.16
CA ARG A 252 -1.28 22.76 -1.84
C ARG A 252 -0.94 21.27 -1.80
N ASN A 253 -1.26 20.53 -2.87
CA ASN A 253 -0.99 19.10 -2.96
C ASN A 253 0.48 18.77 -3.17
N GLU A 254 1.25 19.58 -3.91
CA GLU A 254 2.69 19.37 -4.14
C GLU A 254 3.50 19.51 -2.84
N ALA A 255 3.24 20.55 -2.05
CA ALA A 255 3.93 20.76 -0.77
C ALA A 255 3.65 19.61 0.20
N MET A 256 2.42 19.08 0.19
CA MET A 256 2.02 17.93 0.99
C MET A 256 2.65 16.62 0.48
N VAL A 257 2.57 16.33 -0.83
CA VAL A 257 3.15 15.13 -1.45
C VAL A 257 4.68 15.10 -1.36
N ARG A 258 5.37 16.24 -1.45
CA ARG A 258 6.83 16.31 -1.24
C ARG A 258 7.21 16.04 0.21
N LYS A 259 6.37 16.44 1.16
CA LYS A 259 6.61 16.25 2.59
C LYS A 259 6.37 14.81 3.03
N ASP A 260 5.35 14.16 2.48
CA ASP A 260 5.08 12.74 2.70
C ASP A 260 4.16 12.17 1.59
N PRO A 261 4.71 11.55 0.53
CA PRO A 261 3.94 11.06 -0.61
C PRO A 261 2.85 10.03 -0.25
N LEU A 262 2.90 9.45 0.95
CA LEU A 262 2.07 8.34 1.38
C LEU A 262 1.05 8.69 2.47
N LYS A 263 1.29 9.74 3.27
CA LYS A 263 0.38 10.21 4.33
C LYS A 263 -0.78 11.08 3.82
N TYR A 264 -0.59 11.83 2.75
CA TYR A 264 -1.64 12.70 2.22
C TYR A 264 -2.57 11.91 1.30
N HIS A 265 -3.80 11.69 1.79
CA HIS A 265 -4.78 10.80 1.19
C HIS A 265 -4.89 11.02 -0.33
N PRO A 266 -4.47 10.05 -1.16
CA PRO A 266 -4.31 10.24 -2.60
C PRO A 266 -5.64 10.39 -3.33
N TYR A 267 -6.80 10.25 -2.68
CA TYR A 267 -8.08 10.20 -3.40
C TYR A 267 -8.48 11.54 -4.03
N SER A 268 -8.41 12.65 -3.28
CA SER A 268 -8.71 13.99 -3.81
C SER A 268 -7.65 14.42 -4.83
N ILE A 269 -6.38 14.15 -4.55
CA ILE A 269 -5.24 14.49 -5.41
C ILE A 269 -5.24 13.65 -6.70
N LYS A 270 -5.48 12.34 -6.61
CA LYS A 270 -5.64 11.42 -7.76
C LYS A 270 -6.84 11.83 -8.60
N LYS A 271 -8.01 12.04 -7.99
CA LYS A 271 -9.22 12.42 -8.71
C LYS A 271 -9.00 13.75 -9.45
N MET A 272 -8.26 14.66 -8.85
CA MET A 272 -7.87 15.90 -9.51
C MET A 272 -6.86 15.66 -10.63
N ALA A 273 -5.73 14.99 -10.37
CA ALA A 273 -4.72 14.70 -11.38
C ALA A 273 -5.29 13.94 -12.59
N LEU A 274 -6.22 13.01 -12.38
CA LEU A 274 -6.93 12.31 -13.46
C LEU A 274 -7.89 13.22 -14.25
N ARG A 275 -8.45 14.26 -13.62
CA ARG A 275 -9.23 15.31 -14.31
C ARG A 275 -8.31 16.24 -15.11
N MET A 276 -7.15 16.57 -14.56
CA MET A 276 -6.14 17.45 -15.17
C MET A 276 -5.40 16.80 -16.34
N ALA A 277 -5.14 15.50 -16.26
CA ALA A 277 -4.30 14.77 -17.20
C ALA A 277 -4.64 15.02 -18.69
N PRO A 278 -5.92 14.99 -19.15
CA PRO A 278 -6.24 15.35 -20.53
C PRO A 278 -5.87 16.80 -20.89
N ILE A 279 -6.07 17.76 -19.98
CA ILE A 279 -5.73 19.18 -20.18
C ILE A 279 -4.21 19.35 -20.28
N ALA A 280 -3.46 18.79 -19.32
CA ALA A 280 -2.01 18.80 -19.30
C ALA A 280 -1.43 18.15 -20.57
N ARG A 281 -2.04 17.05 -21.05
CA ARG A 281 -1.65 16.39 -22.30
C ARG A 281 -1.90 17.27 -23.52
N ALA A 282 -3.05 17.95 -23.56
CA ALA A 282 -3.41 18.86 -24.64
C ALA A 282 -2.44 20.05 -24.74
N PHE A 283 -2.11 20.66 -23.60
CA PHE A 283 -1.08 21.70 -23.53
C PHE A 283 0.25 21.21 -24.11
N VAL A 284 0.76 20.07 -23.62
CA VAL A 284 2.03 19.52 -24.12
C VAL A 284 1.96 19.21 -25.62
N ALA A 285 0.83 18.72 -26.12
CA ALA A 285 0.68 18.39 -27.54
C ALA A 285 0.60 19.61 -28.47
N VAL A 286 0.10 20.74 -27.97
CA VAL A 286 -0.12 21.96 -28.78
C VAL A 286 1.04 22.95 -28.61
N VAL A 287 1.43 23.22 -27.37
CA VAL A 287 2.39 24.27 -27.01
C VAL A 287 3.81 23.74 -26.89
N MET A 288 3.99 22.45 -26.54
CA MET A 288 5.30 21.84 -26.32
C MET A 288 5.50 20.51 -27.08
N PRO A 289 5.20 20.42 -28.39
CA PRO A 289 5.14 19.14 -29.11
C PRO A 289 6.47 18.36 -29.11
N ASN A 290 7.60 19.05 -28.97
CA ASN A 290 8.94 18.45 -28.94
C ASN A 290 9.45 18.14 -27.52
N SER A 291 8.67 18.43 -26.48
CA SER A 291 9.06 18.18 -25.10
C SER A 291 9.13 16.67 -24.79
N PRO A 292 10.04 16.22 -23.90
CA PRO A 292 10.02 14.87 -23.34
C PRO A 292 8.67 14.49 -22.72
N LEU A 293 7.91 15.47 -22.22
CA LEU A 293 6.55 15.27 -21.70
C LEU A 293 5.58 14.73 -22.76
N MET A 294 5.83 14.99 -24.05
CA MET A 294 4.99 14.50 -25.16
C MET A 294 5.00 12.97 -25.22
N ARG A 295 6.10 12.33 -24.82
CA ARG A 295 6.31 10.87 -24.85
C ARG A 295 5.86 10.19 -23.55
N ALA A 296 5.37 10.95 -22.56
CA ALA A 296 5.00 10.41 -21.26
C ALA A 296 3.76 9.49 -21.34
N ALA A 297 4.00 8.18 -21.37
CA ALA A 297 2.95 7.17 -21.48
C ALA A 297 1.83 7.28 -20.43
N PRO A 298 2.08 7.63 -19.14
CA PRO A 298 1.01 7.78 -18.16
C PRO A 298 0.00 8.88 -18.50
N LEU A 299 0.45 10.04 -19.01
CA LEU A 299 -0.44 11.11 -19.45
C LEU A 299 -1.25 10.69 -20.68
N ARG A 300 -0.60 10.06 -21.66
CA ARG A 300 -1.26 9.57 -22.88
C ARG A 300 -2.38 8.59 -22.55
N LYS A 301 -2.11 7.56 -21.74
CA LYS A 301 -3.10 6.55 -21.35
C LYS A 301 -4.35 7.14 -20.69
N VAL A 302 -4.20 8.18 -19.86
CA VAL A 302 -5.36 8.82 -19.20
C VAL A 302 -6.11 9.72 -20.19
N ALA A 303 -5.41 10.44 -21.06
CA ALA A 303 -6.02 11.26 -22.11
C ALA A 303 -6.80 10.41 -23.11
N ASP A 304 -6.26 9.26 -23.54
CA ASP A 304 -6.94 8.32 -24.45
C ASP A 304 -8.28 7.83 -23.85
N LYS A 305 -8.29 7.51 -22.55
CA LYS A 305 -9.50 7.14 -21.80
C LYS A 305 -10.48 8.29 -21.61
N ARG A 306 -10.05 9.54 -21.78
CA ARG A 306 -10.83 10.78 -21.61
C ARG A 306 -10.75 11.64 -22.87
N ARG A 307 -10.90 11.00 -24.04
CA ARG A 307 -10.65 11.60 -25.35
C ARG A 307 -11.41 12.90 -25.58
N ILE A 308 -12.67 12.98 -25.18
CA ILE A 308 -13.51 14.19 -25.33
C ILE A 308 -12.86 15.40 -24.65
N ALA A 309 -12.57 15.29 -23.34
CA ALA A 309 -11.94 16.35 -22.57
C ALA A 309 -10.54 16.73 -23.09
N PHE A 310 -9.80 15.77 -23.65
CA PHE A 310 -8.50 16.03 -24.29
C PHE A 310 -8.67 16.87 -25.56
N GLU A 311 -9.57 16.50 -26.48
CA GLU A 311 -9.78 17.22 -27.73
C GLU A 311 -10.42 18.61 -27.52
N GLU A 312 -11.28 18.77 -26.51
CA GLU A 312 -11.78 20.08 -26.08
C GLU A 312 -10.66 21.01 -25.63
N ALA A 313 -9.82 20.56 -24.68
CA ALA A 313 -8.68 21.35 -24.21
C ALA A 313 -7.69 21.65 -25.35
N LYS A 314 -7.49 20.71 -26.29
CA LYS A 314 -6.61 20.90 -27.44
C LYS A 314 -7.12 21.99 -28.39
N ARG A 315 -8.44 22.07 -28.61
CA ARG A 315 -9.06 23.16 -29.36
C ARG A 315 -8.86 24.49 -28.65
N GLU A 316 -9.12 24.53 -27.34
CA GLU A 316 -8.96 25.73 -26.53
C GLU A 316 -7.53 26.30 -26.57
N PHE A 317 -6.50 25.46 -26.39
CA PHE A 317 -5.10 25.92 -26.48
C PHE A 317 -4.73 26.44 -27.88
N ARG A 318 -5.24 25.82 -28.95
CA ARG A 318 -5.00 26.32 -30.31
C ARG A 318 -5.64 27.68 -30.53
N THR A 319 -6.86 27.87 -30.05
CA THR A 319 -7.54 29.17 -30.11
C THR A 319 -6.77 30.23 -29.34
N GLN A 320 -6.31 29.93 -28.13
CA GLN A 320 -5.54 30.87 -27.32
C GLN A 320 -4.21 31.26 -27.97
N LEU A 321 -3.52 30.33 -28.64
CA LEU A 321 -2.30 30.63 -29.40
C LEU A 321 -2.53 31.46 -30.67
N MET A 322 -3.74 31.46 -31.24
CA MET A 322 -4.07 32.31 -32.40
C MET A 322 -4.38 33.76 -32.00
N VAL A 323 -4.63 34.00 -30.70
CA VAL A 323 -5.00 35.30 -30.14
C VAL A 323 -3.80 35.99 -29.47
N GLN A 324 -2.71 35.26 -29.20
CA GLN A 324 -1.43 35.76 -28.70
C GLN A 324 -0.49 36.11 -29.85
#